data_AF-A0A957JMD1-F1
#
_entry.id   AF-A0A957JMD1-F1
#
_cell.length_a   1.000
_cell.length_b   1.000
_cell.length_c   1.000
_cell.angle_alpha   90.00
_cell.angle_beta   90.00
_cell.angle_gamma   90.00
#
_symmetry.space_group_name_H-M   'P 1'
#
loop_
_entity.id
_entity.type
_entity.pdbx_description
1 polymer ?
#
loop_
_entity_poly.entity_id
_entity_poly.type
_entity_poly.pdbx_seq_one_letter_code
_entity_poly.pdbx_strand_id
1 'polypeptide(L)'
;MSKQMVWLSGVSPSFAEAEETLRRIGRVDVSDSSVWREVAKWGGCWQQLEAELIEQGKEPLKQQERQRQAMSEAGNKGVAMDGATIYIRDEGWKELKVGCTFDIAIEPTKDKETGRWQDKAHAVNNQYVAHLGG
;
A
#
# COMPACT_ATOMS: atom_id res chain seq x y z
N MET A 1 -20.44 -14.20 -9.36
CA MET A 1 -20.81 -12.90 -9.94
C MET A 1 -20.43 -11.74 -9.02
N SER A 2 -20.67 -11.81 -7.70
CA SER A 2 -20.25 -10.79 -6.73
C SER A 2 -18.78 -10.36 -6.84
N LYS A 3 -17.84 -11.31 -6.94
CA LYS A 3 -16.40 -11.00 -7.11
C LYS A 3 -16.13 -10.15 -8.36
N GLN A 4 -16.79 -10.48 -9.48
CA GLN A 4 -16.67 -9.74 -10.72
C GLN A 4 -17.29 -8.34 -10.62
N MET A 5 -18.44 -8.20 -9.95
CA MET A 5 -19.08 -6.90 -9.70
C MET A 5 -18.20 -5.97 -8.86
N VAL A 6 -17.67 -6.48 -7.74
CA VAL A 6 -16.81 -5.70 -6.84
C VAL A 6 -15.52 -5.29 -7.55
N TRP A 7 -14.84 -6.23 -8.21
CA TRP A 7 -13.60 -5.94 -8.94
C TRP A 7 -13.83 -4.90 -10.04
N LEU A 8 -14.85 -5.11 -10.88
CA LEU A 8 -15.12 -4.22 -12.01
C LEU A 8 -15.47 -2.81 -11.56
N SER A 9 -16.19 -2.67 -10.45
CA SER A 9 -16.51 -1.35 -9.88
C SER A 9 -15.29 -0.58 -9.39
N GLY A 10 -14.23 -1.28 -8.94
CA GLY A 10 -12.99 -0.65 -8.49
C GLY A 10 -12.09 -0.15 -9.62
N VAL A 11 -12.27 -0.69 -10.84
CA VAL A 11 -11.54 -0.27 -12.06
C VAL A 11 -12.38 0.58 -13.01
N SER A 12 -13.67 0.76 -12.70
CA SER A 12 -14.59 1.58 -13.48
C SER A 12 -14.75 2.95 -12.83
N PRO A 13 -14.87 4.04 -13.62
CA PRO A 13 -15.15 5.39 -13.11
C PRO A 13 -16.46 5.52 -12.32
N SER A 14 -17.45 4.66 -12.56
CA SER A 14 -18.74 4.69 -11.86
C SER A 14 -19.46 3.32 -11.84
N PHE A 15 -20.46 3.15 -10.97
CA PHE A 15 -21.30 1.95 -10.93
C PHE A 15 -22.16 1.77 -12.19
N ALA A 16 -22.58 2.88 -12.83
CA ALA A 16 -23.31 2.84 -14.08
C ALA A 16 -22.45 2.29 -15.24
N GLU A 17 -21.15 2.64 -15.26
CA GLU A 17 -20.20 2.08 -16.24
C GLU A 17 -19.88 0.61 -15.99
N ALA A 18 -19.82 0.20 -14.71
CA ALA A 18 -19.68 -1.20 -14.34
C ALA A 18 -20.92 -2.03 -14.77
N GLU A 19 -22.13 -1.49 -14.57
CA GLU A 19 -23.39 -2.07 -15.06
C GLU A 19 -23.37 -2.24 -16.58
N GLU A 20 -23.06 -1.18 -17.34
CA GLU A 20 -23.05 -1.24 -18.80
C GLU A 20 -22.02 -2.26 -19.32
N THR A 21 -20.87 -2.36 -18.66
CA THR A 21 -19.84 -3.34 -19.00
C THR A 21 -20.30 -4.78 -18.71
N LEU A 22 -20.95 -5.02 -17.56
CA LEU A 22 -21.53 -6.33 -17.23
C LEU A 22 -22.64 -6.72 -18.21
N ARG A 23 -23.47 -5.76 -18.63
CA ARG A 23 -24.53 -5.99 -19.61
C ARG A 23 -23.97 -6.30 -20.99
N ARG A 24 -23.03 -5.49 -21.47
CA ARG A 24 -22.54 -5.54 -22.86
C ARG A 24 -21.51 -6.64 -23.09
N ILE A 25 -20.55 -6.79 -22.18
CA ILE A 25 -19.45 -7.76 -22.30
C ILE A 25 -19.74 -9.00 -21.47
N GLY A 26 -20.17 -8.81 -20.22
CA GLY A 26 -20.51 -9.91 -19.31
C GLY A 26 -21.79 -10.66 -19.69
N ARG A 27 -22.65 -10.05 -20.54
CA ARG A 27 -23.99 -10.56 -20.90
C ARG A 27 -24.86 -10.86 -19.68
N VAL A 28 -24.68 -10.07 -18.63
CA VAL A 28 -25.33 -10.24 -17.33
C VAL A 28 -26.05 -8.95 -16.99
N ASP A 29 -27.35 -9.04 -16.75
CA ASP A 29 -28.18 -7.88 -16.44
C ASP A 29 -28.21 -7.63 -14.94
N VAL A 30 -27.48 -6.60 -14.51
CA VAL A 30 -27.29 -6.23 -13.09
C VAL A 30 -27.26 -4.71 -13.01
N SER A 31 -28.15 -4.15 -12.19
CA SER A 31 -28.19 -2.70 -11.98
C SER A 31 -27.00 -2.17 -11.19
N ASP A 32 -26.66 -0.90 -11.41
CA ASP A 32 -25.70 -0.11 -10.63
C ASP A 32 -25.90 -0.27 -9.10
N SER A 33 -27.14 -0.27 -8.66
CA SER A 33 -27.58 -0.37 -7.27
C SER A 33 -27.34 -1.76 -6.70
N SER A 34 -27.31 -2.78 -7.55
CA SER A 34 -26.94 -4.14 -7.17
C SER A 34 -25.42 -4.28 -7.06
N VAL A 35 -24.66 -3.65 -7.96
CA VAL A 35 -23.20 -3.56 -7.85
C VAL A 35 -22.79 -2.82 -6.58
N TRP A 36 -23.40 -1.66 -6.28
CA TRP A 36 -23.14 -0.90 -5.07
C TRP A 36 -23.43 -1.71 -3.79
N ARG A 37 -24.55 -2.45 -3.75
CA ARG A 37 -24.88 -3.30 -2.60
C ARG A 37 -23.86 -4.41 -2.35
N GLU A 38 -23.33 -5.03 -3.41
CA GLU A 38 -22.26 -6.01 -3.27
C GLU A 38 -20.96 -5.35 -2.79
N VAL A 39 -20.59 -4.17 -3.31
CA VAL A 39 -19.42 -3.44 -2.81
C VAL A 39 -19.57 -3.07 -1.34
N ALA A 40 -20.72 -2.55 -0.92
CA ALA A 40 -20.98 -2.19 0.47
C ALA A 40 -20.87 -3.42 1.40
N LYS A 41 -21.47 -4.54 0.99
CA LYS A 41 -21.42 -5.80 1.74
C LYS A 41 -19.99 -6.29 1.91
N TRP A 42 -19.23 -6.42 0.82
CA TRP A 42 -17.88 -6.96 0.87
C TRP A 42 -16.87 -5.96 1.45
N GLY A 43 -17.07 -4.66 1.23
CA GLY A 43 -16.32 -3.59 1.89
C GLY A 43 -16.48 -3.62 3.41
N GLY A 44 -17.70 -3.87 3.91
CA GLY A 44 -17.95 -4.10 5.32
C GLY A 44 -17.21 -5.33 5.89
N CYS A 45 -17.15 -6.43 5.13
CA CYS A 45 -16.35 -7.60 5.52
C CYS A 45 -14.85 -7.29 5.58
N TRP A 46 -14.32 -6.49 4.65
CA TRP A 46 -12.91 -6.05 4.70
C TRP A 46 -12.64 -5.13 5.88
N GLN A 47 -13.55 -4.20 6.20
CA GLN A 47 -13.44 -3.35 7.39
C GLN A 47 -13.51 -4.16 8.69
N GLN A 48 -14.34 -5.20 8.73
CA GLN A 48 -14.39 -6.13 9.87
C GLN A 48 -13.12 -6.95 9.98
N LEU A 49 -12.60 -7.48 8.87
CA LEU A 49 -11.32 -8.18 8.85
C LEU A 49 -10.17 -7.26 9.24
N GLU A 50 -10.17 -6.01 8.79
CA GLU A 50 -9.18 -5.00 9.18
C GLU A 50 -9.30 -4.66 10.67
N ALA A 51 -10.51 -4.48 11.19
CA ALA A 51 -10.76 -4.27 12.61
C ALA A 51 -10.37 -5.49 13.46
N GLU A 52 -10.64 -6.71 12.97
CA GLU A 52 -10.22 -7.98 13.58
C GLU A 52 -8.71 -8.17 13.48
N LEU A 53 -8.05 -7.72 12.41
CA LEU A 53 -6.58 -7.74 12.30
C LEU A 53 -5.94 -6.67 13.19
N ILE A 54 -6.59 -5.53 13.39
CA ILE A 54 -6.20 -4.52 14.39
C ILE A 54 -6.43 -5.06 15.80
N GLU A 55 -7.51 -5.82 16.02
CA GLU A 55 -7.87 -6.41 17.31
C GLU A 55 -7.07 -7.67 17.65
N GLN A 56 -6.80 -8.57 16.71
CA GLN A 56 -5.86 -9.69 16.85
C GLN A 56 -4.42 -9.18 16.82
N GLY A 57 -4.20 -8.08 16.12
CA GLY A 57 -3.04 -7.20 16.25
C GLY A 57 -2.95 -6.49 17.60
N LYS A 58 -3.89 -6.72 18.55
CA LYS A 58 -3.76 -6.37 20.00
C LYS A 58 -2.67 -7.19 20.72
N GLU A 59 -1.54 -7.48 20.05
CA GLU A 59 -0.22 -7.45 20.67
C GLU A 59 0.62 -6.22 20.23
N PRO A 60 0.10 -4.97 20.21
CA PRO A 60 0.85 -3.80 19.81
C PRO A 60 1.90 -3.47 20.86
N LEU A 61 1.71 -3.90 22.11
CA LEU A 61 2.73 -3.79 23.15
C LEU A 61 3.98 -4.59 22.73
N LYS A 62 3.85 -5.85 22.28
CA LYS A 62 5.03 -6.61 21.86
C LYS A 62 5.61 -6.19 20.51
N GLN A 63 4.84 -5.59 19.60
CA GLN A 63 5.39 -5.07 18.34
C GLN A 63 6.06 -3.71 18.52
N GLN A 64 5.48 -2.79 19.32
CA GLN A 64 6.12 -1.53 19.69
C GLN A 64 7.27 -1.74 20.66
N GLU A 65 7.23 -2.73 21.56
CA GLU A 65 8.34 -3.11 22.43
C GLU A 65 9.44 -3.83 21.64
N ARG A 66 9.10 -4.72 20.69
CA ARG A 66 10.11 -5.28 19.75
C ARG A 66 10.67 -4.22 18.82
N GLN A 67 9.87 -3.28 18.33
CA GLN A 67 10.34 -2.15 17.54
C GLN A 67 11.19 -1.22 18.40
N ARG A 68 10.83 -0.95 19.67
CA ARG A 68 11.65 -0.17 20.60
C ARG A 68 12.95 -0.87 20.97
N GLN A 69 12.93 -2.19 21.19
CA GLN A 69 14.14 -2.99 21.43
C GLN A 69 15.00 -3.06 20.16
N ALA A 70 14.41 -3.32 19.00
CA ALA A 70 15.12 -3.31 17.72
C ALA A 70 15.66 -1.92 17.37
N MET A 71 14.94 -0.84 17.67
CA MET A 71 15.42 0.55 17.53
C MET A 71 16.54 0.87 18.55
N SER A 72 16.47 0.30 19.75
CA SER A 72 17.53 0.42 20.77
C SER A 72 18.80 -0.34 20.36
N GLU A 73 18.70 -1.42 19.59
CA GLU A 73 19.84 -2.23 19.15
C GLU A 73 20.38 -1.82 17.77
N ALA A 74 19.53 -1.33 16.85
CA ALA A 74 19.92 -0.91 15.50
C ALA A 74 20.50 0.51 15.42
N GLY A 75 20.39 1.29 16.50
CA GLY A 75 20.73 2.71 16.52
C GLY A 75 19.82 3.55 15.62
N ASN A 76 20.26 4.76 15.25
CA ASN A 76 19.54 5.66 14.33
C ASN A 76 19.67 5.19 12.87
N LYS A 77 19.32 3.94 12.55
CA LYS A 77 19.41 3.40 11.18
C LYS A 77 18.05 2.97 10.66
N GLY A 78 17.82 3.21 9.39
CA GLY A 78 16.61 2.82 8.66
C GLY A 78 16.95 2.02 7.41
N VAL A 79 15.98 1.22 6.96
CA VAL A 79 16.04 0.47 5.71
C VAL A 79 14.75 0.72 4.93
N ALA A 80 14.86 0.95 3.63
CA ALA A 80 13.74 1.03 2.70
C ALA A 80 14.04 0.16 1.47
N MET A 81 13.00 -0.30 0.78
CA MET A 81 13.14 -1.04 -0.47
C MET A 81 11.98 -0.72 -1.38
N ASP A 82 12.27 -0.52 -2.66
CA ASP A 82 11.28 -0.38 -3.72
C ASP A 82 11.72 -1.20 -4.95
N GLY A 83 10.85 -1.34 -5.93
CA GLY A 83 11.17 -2.03 -7.16
C GLY A 83 10.37 -1.56 -8.36
N ALA A 84 10.91 -1.85 -9.54
CA ALA A 84 10.26 -1.58 -10.81
C ALA A 84 10.46 -2.78 -11.74
N THR A 85 9.60 -2.93 -12.73
CA THR A 85 9.86 -3.84 -13.85
C THR A 85 10.52 -3.05 -14.97
N ILE A 86 11.68 -3.51 -15.45
CA ILE A 86 12.43 -2.87 -16.53
C ILE A 86 12.52 -3.81 -17.72
N TYR A 87 12.41 -3.27 -18.93
CA TYR A 87 12.58 -4.05 -20.16
C TYR A 87 14.05 -4.00 -20.60
N ILE A 88 14.70 -5.17 -20.66
CA ILE A 88 16.06 -5.32 -21.14
C ILE A 88 16.03 -5.89 -22.57
N ARG A 89 16.76 -5.23 -23.47
CA ARG A 89 16.86 -5.67 -24.87
C ARG A 89 17.37 -7.11 -24.91
N ASP A 90 16.72 -7.94 -25.73
CA ASP A 90 17.03 -9.36 -25.92
C ASP A 90 16.81 -10.27 -24.69
N GLU A 91 16.50 -9.71 -23.51
CA GLU A 91 16.23 -10.46 -22.27
C GLU A 91 14.79 -10.33 -21.76
N GLY A 92 14.03 -9.36 -22.26
CA GLY A 92 12.62 -9.15 -21.91
C GLY A 92 12.41 -8.34 -20.63
N TRP A 93 11.22 -8.46 -20.04
CA TRP A 93 10.87 -7.78 -18.79
C TRP A 93 11.52 -8.47 -17.59
N LYS A 94 12.23 -7.70 -16.77
CA LYS A 94 12.90 -8.17 -15.56
C LYS A 94 12.53 -7.31 -14.35
N GLU A 95 12.55 -7.91 -13.18
CA GLU A 95 12.29 -7.22 -11.93
C GLU A 95 13.59 -6.58 -11.40
N LEU A 96 13.56 -5.27 -11.17
CA LEU A 96 14.60 -4.53 -10.47
C LEU A 96 14.12 -4.26 -9.04
N LYS A 97 14.92 -4.64 -8.05
CA LYS A 97 14.75 -4.21 -6.66
C LYS A 97 15.88 -3.27 -6.28
N VAL A 98 15.56 -2.21 -5.56
CA VAL A 98 16.53 -1.28 -4.99
C VAL A 98 16.27 -1.15 -3.50
N GLY A 99 17.24 -1.58 -2.70
CA GLY A 99 17.27 -1.34 -1.27
C GLY A 99 18.06 -0.07 -0.93
N CYS A 100 17.69 0.59 0.15
CA CYS A 100 18.40 1.72 0.74
C CYS A 100 18.60 1.48 2.24
N THR A 101 19.83 1.63 2.73
CA THR A 101 20.13 1.75 4.16
C THR A 101 20.57 3.17 4.47
N PHE A 102 20.09 3.76 5.56
CA PHE A 102 20.35 5.16 5.89
C PHE A 102 20.43 5.38 7.40
N ASP A 103 21.02 6.50 7.80
CA ASP A 103 20.95 7.00 9.16
C ASP A 103 19.71 7.91 9.32
N ILE A 104 19.13 7.95 10.51
CA ILE A 104 17.99 8.80 10.85
C ILE A 104 18.50 10.02 11.63
N ALA A 105 18.38 11.20 11.04
CA ALA A 105 18.65 12.47 11.71
C ALA A 105 17.32 13.18 12.04
N ILE A 106 17.20 13.73 13.25
CA ILE A 106 16.07 14.57 13.62
C ILE A 106 16.46 16.02 13.36
N GLU A 107 15.75 16.68 12.44
CA GLU A 107 16.01 18.08 12.11
C GLU A 107 14.72 18.92 12.17
N PRO A 108 14.80 20.15 12.72
CA PRO A 108 13.69 21.09 12.67
C PRO A 108 13.29 21.35 11.22
N THR A 109 12.06 20.99 10.88
CA THR A 109 11.52 21.11 9.53
C THR A 109 10.28 21.97 9.56
N LYS A 110 10.26 23.00 8.71
CA LYS A 110 9.10 23.86 8.58
C LYS A 110 7.99 23.11 7.85
N ASP A 111 6.86 22.95 8.53
CA ASP A 111 5.67 22.38 7.95
C ASP A 111 5.08 23.31 6.89
N LYS A 112 4.84 22.81 5.68
CA LYS A 112 4.44 23.64 4.53
C LYS A 112 2.99 24.14 4.62
N GLU A 113 2.11 23.39 5.28
CA GLU A 113 0.70 23.75 5.41
C GLU A 113 0.47 24.69 6.58
N THR A 114 1.10 24.40 7.72
CA THR A 114 0.87 25.15 8.97
C THR A 114 1.90 26.25 9.22
N GLY A 115 3.04 26.22 8.51
CA GLY A 115 4.16 27.15 8.69
C GLY A 115 4.95 26.96 9.99
N ARG A 116 4.59 25.96 10.82
CA ARG A 116 5.22 25.71 12.13
C ARG A 116 6.47 24.84 11.98
N TRP A 117 7.47 25.10 12.80
CA TRP A 117 8.63 24.23 12.92
C TRP A 117 8.27 23.00 13.73
N GLN A 118 8.63 21.83 13.21
CA GLN A 118 8.43 20.54 13.86
C GLN A 118 9.68 19.70 13.66
N ASP A 119 10.07 18.96 14.68
CA ASP A 119 11.13 17.97 14.56
C ASP A 119 10.64 16.83 13.68
N LYS A 120 11.28 16.63 12.53
CA LYS A 120 10.97 15.55 11.60
C LYS A 120 12.20 14.68 11.41
N ALA A 121 11.97 13.38 11.23
CA ALA A 121 13.01 12.42 10.91
C ALA A 121 13.37 12.51 9.43
N HIS A 122 14.67 12.53 9.14
CA HIS A 122 15.24 12.56 7.81
C HIS A 122 16.19 11.39 7.60
N ALA A 123 16.13 10.80 6.40
CA ALA A 123 17.07 9.79 5.95
C ALA A 123 18.34 10.48 5.43
N VAL A 124 19.45 10.32 6.14
CA VAL A 124 20.76 10.86 5.79
C VAL A 124 21.76 9.72 5.55
N ASN A 125 22.89 10.02 4.90
CA ASN A 125 23.92 9.02 4.57
C ASN A 125 23.39 7.80 3.79
N ASN A 126 22.39 8.01 2.92
CA ASN A 126 21.72 6.96 2.15
C ASN A 126 22.71 6.13 1.31
N GLN A 127 22.70 4.82 1.49
CA GLN A 127 23.45 3.85 0.70
C GLN A 127 22.47 2.95 -0.06
N TYR A 128 22.64 2.82 -1.37
CA TYR A 128 21.74 2.08 -2.24
C TYR A 128 22.38 0.81 -2.77
N VAL A 129 21.61 -0.27 -2.81
CA VAL A 129 21.98 -1.52 -3.48
C VAL A 129 20.86 -1.91 -4.41
N ALA A 130 21.19 -2.15 -5.67
CA ALA A 130 20.25 -2.59 -6.69
C ALA A 130 20.53 -4.05 -7.07
N HIS A 131 19.47 -4.83 -7.23
CA HIS A 131 19.52 -6.18 -7.75
C HIS A 131 18.54 -6.33 -8.91
N LEU A 132 19.06 -6.80 -10.04
CA LEU A 132 18.27 -7.16 -11.20
C LEU A 132 17.97 -8.65 -11.14
N GLY A 133 16.71 -8.98 -10.93
CA GLY A 133 16.21 -10.35 -11.00
C GLY A 133 16.31 -10.88 -12.43
N GLY A 134 16.72 -12.15 -12.54
CA GLY A 134 16.76 -12.92 -13.77
C GLY A 134 15.63 -13.92 -13.82
#